data_AF-A0A415TPC9-F1
#
_entry.id   AF-A0A415TPC9-F1
#
_cell.length_a   1.000
_cell.length_b   1.000
_cell.length_c   1.000
_cell.angle_alpha   90.00
_cell.angle_beta   90.00
_cell.angle_gamma   90.00
#
_symmetry.space_group_name_H-M   'P 1'
#
loop_
_entity.id
_entity.type
_entity.pdbx_description
1 polymer ?
#
loop_
_entity_poly.entity_id
_entity_poly.type
_entity_poly.pdbx_seq_one_letter_code
_entity_poly.pdbx_strand_id
1 'polypeptide(L)'
;MKKNAVILAAGKSSNFAPFTYEKPKGIFCVKGEILIERQIKQLLEAGVEEIHVVVGYMKEKFFYLEEKYGVHLIVNNTFAEKGNLYSLYVAREYLANTYICCADHYFVDNPFIEENPLNYSYRACTFYQGKFREFGVAYSDAMVITDVSVGGMDQMAMVGHAYFNESFSAKFRNYMEQEIDRFRVADMFWEEFYAKHLKELSLYVKEFDNRSILEFEGIEDLRQFDSEFLLNVDSDIISNICSVLKCNPNEINEIDVINAGLTNVSFGFKVNGQGYVYRHPGGTAGNLIDRQTELFAQNAAYEIGIDKSVIYMDISGWKLSHYVPKAVYCDFEASESQLSTAMEYLHKLHLVKPDPAVKIFDNVAEGKKLMQIASLTKGNLFREFQEIIVKVDKLYAAIQEDAKRLGYERVLCHNDTYAPNYLCSDTQEVYLIDWEYAGLNYAANDIGCILCRYDWSDQQIERYLKAYIGRPMNQDERRFYYAFIPISAFYWFCWGLYKGSVGDDDSFFFLPSYRNLIRFIDKAMESYGIMGA
;
A
#
# COMPACT_ATOMS: atom_id res chain seq x y z
N MET A 1 -34.36 -5.21 29.49
CA MET A 1 -34.55 -4.96 28.04
C MET A 1 -33.50 -5.76 27.30
N LYS A 2 -33.81 -6.41 26.18
CA LYS A 2 -32.79 -7.15 25.41
C LYS A 2 -31.89 -6.13 24.71
N LYS A 3 -30.59 -6.18 25.01
CA LYS A 3 -29.57 -5.34 24.37
C LYS A 3 -28.88 -6.15 23.27
N ASN A 4 -28.34 -5.47 22.27
CA ASN A 4 -27.47 -6.04 21.24
C ASN A 4 -26.22 -5.17 21.06
N ALA A 5 -25.31 -5.59 20.19
CA ALA A 5 -24.10 -4.83 19.88
C ALA A 5 -23.79 -4.81 18.39
N VAL A 6 -23.17 -3.72 17.94
CA VAL A 6 -22.55 -3.56 16.63
C VAL A 6 -21.08 -3.21 16.84
N ILE A 7 -20.18 -4.06 16.36
CA ILE A 7 -18.73 -3.86 16.39
C ILE A 7 -18.25 -3.47 14.99
N LEU A 8 -17.63 -2.31 14.86
CA LEU A 8 -17.05 -1.83 13.61
C LEU A 8 -15.60 -2.34 13.47
N ALA A 9 -15.36 -3.19 12.47
CA ALA A 9 -14.08 -3.87 12.21
C ALA A 9 -13.61 -3.74 10.74
N ALA A 10 -14.14 -2.76 10.00
CA ALA A 10 -13.94 -2.68 8.55
C ALA A 10 -12.66 -1.95 8.12
N GLY A 11 -12.01 -1.18 9.01
CA GLY A 11 -10.87 -0.31 8.69
C GLY A 11 -9.52 -1.04 8.56
N LYS A 12 -8.60 -0.46 7.77
CA LYS A 12 -7.25 -0.99 7.53
C LYS A 12 -6.21 -0.61 8.60
N SER A 13 -6.36 0.56 9.23
CA SER A 13 -5.39 1.17 10.17
C SER A 13 -3.94 1.24 9.63
N SER A 14 -3.58 2.36 9.00
CA SER A 14 -2.25 2.55 8.38
C SER A 14 -1.11 2.66 9.40
N ASN A 15 -1.39 3.14 10.62
CA ASN A 15 -0.36 3.45 11.63
C ASN A 15 0.25 2.22 12.31
N PHE A 16 -0.27 1.03 12.01
CA PHE A 16 0.22 -0.26 12.53
C PHE A 16 0.90 -1.10 11.46
N ALA A 17 1.21 -0.51 10.32
CA ALA A 17 2.16 -1.10 9.39
C ALA A 17 3.50 -1.36 10.11
N PRO A 18 4.11 -2.54 9.92
CA PRO A 18 3.80 -3.52 8.88
C PRO A 18 2.78 -4.61 9.26
N PHE A 19 2.37 -4.70 10.51
CA PHE A 19 1.49 -5.78 11.00
C PHE A 19 0.12 -5.78 10.32
N THR A 20 -0.37 -4.59 9.95
CA THR A 20 -1.63 -4.47 9.19
C THR A 20 -1.57 -5.00 7.77
N TYR A 21 -0.40 -5.40 7.26
CA TYR A 21 -0.26 -6.13 6.00
C TYR A 21 -0.57 -7.62 6.12
N GLU A 22 -0.51 -8.19 7.32
CA GLU A 22 -0.78 -9.60 7.58
C GLU A 22 -2.16 -9.81 8.22
N LYS A 23 -2.55 -8.90 9.12
CA LYS A 23 -3.76 -9.02 9.95
C LYS A 23 -4.40 -7.65 10.24
N PRO A 24 -5.74 -7.54 10.25
CA PRO A 24 -6.41 -6.30 10.66
C PRO A 24 -6.19 -6.02 12.16
N LYS A 25 -6.14 -4.74 12.57
CA LYS A 25 -5.83 -4.32 13.96
C LYS A 25 -6.72 -5.01 15.00
N GLY A 26 -8.01 -5.18 14.73
CA GLY A 26 -8.94 -5.87 15.65
C GLY A 26 -8.62 -7.35 15.93
N ILE A 27 -7.72 -7.98 15.15
CA ILE A 27 -7.24 -9.35 15.34
C ILE A 27 -5.88 -9.39 16.08
N PHE A 28 -5.30 -8.25 16.43
CA PHE A 28 -4.05 -8.22 17.18
C PHE A 28 -4.21 -8.84 18.57
N CYS A 29 -3.19 -9.61 18.96
CA CYS A 29 -3.06 -10.20 20.28
C CYS A 29 -2.37 -9.20 21.20
N VAL A 30 -3.09 -8.72 22.21
CA VAL A 30 -2.60 -7.77 23.22
C VAL A 30 -2.81 -8.41 24.58
N LYS A 31 -1.76 -8.54 25.40
CA LYS A 31 -1.80 -9.24 26.69
C LYS A 31 -2.32 -10.68 26.60
N GLY A 32 -2.02 -11.36 25.50
CA GLY A 32 -2.42 -12.75 25.27
C GLY A 32 -3.88 -12.92 24.80
N GLU A 33 -4.60 -11.82 24.53
CA GLU A 33 -5.97 -11.86 24.02
C GLU A 33 -6.12 -11.10 22.71
N ILE A 34 -6.91 -11.66 21.79
CA ILE A 34 -7.27 -10.97 20.56
C ILE A 34 -8.28 -9.85 20.89
N LEU A 35 -8.01 -8.61 20.42
CA LEU A 35 -8.81 -7.42 20.75
C LEU A 35 -10.32 -7.63 20.57
N ILE A 36 -10.75 -8.06 19.38
CA ILE A 36 -12.17 -8.28 19.11
C ILE A 36 -12.74 -9.45 19.90
N GLU A 37 -11.95 -10.52 20.14
CA GLU A 37 -12.43 -11.66 20.94
C GLU A 37 -12.66 -11.25 22.40
N ARG A 38 -11.75 -10.44 22.96
CA ARG A 38 -11.90 -9.89 24.31
C ARG A 38 -13.19 -9.07 24.41
N GLN A 39 -13.43 -8.19 23.45
CA GLN A 39 -14.64 -7.36 23.40
C GLN A 39 -15.92 -8.20 23.29
N ILE A 40 -15.92 -9.23 22.43
CA ILE A 40 -17.06 -10.16 22.29
C ILE A 40 -17.32 -10.91 23.61
N LYS A 41 -16.28 -11.44 24.27
CA LYS A 41 -16.41 -12.12 25.56
C LYS A 41 -17.00 -11.19 26.64
N GLN A 42 -16.56 -9.94 26.69
CA GLN A 42 -17.07 -8.95 27.64
C GLN A 42 -18.55 -8.62 27.38
N LEU A 43 -18.97 -8.49 26.12
CA LEU A 43 -20.37 -8.31 25.75
C LEU A 43 -21.23 -9.51 26.18
N LEU A 44 -20.76 -10.73 25.91
CA LEU A 44 -21.45 -11.97 26.31
C LEU A 44 -21.57 -12.10 27.84
N GLU A 45 -20.52 -11.78 28.57
CA GLU A 45 -20.52 -11.78 30.05
C GLU A 45 -21.54 -10.76 30.61
N ALA A 46 -21.73 -9.64 29.93
CA ALA A 46 -22.76 -8.64 30.27
C ALA A 46 -24.18 -9.03 29.83
N GLY A 47 -24.38 -10.22 29.25
CA GLY A 47 -25.67 -10.72 28.77
C GLY A 47 -26.11 -10.16 27.42
N VAL A 48 -25.18 -9.61 26.62
CA VAL A 48 -25.44 -9.12 25.25
C VAL A 48 -25.13 -10.24 24.26
N GLU A 49 -26.12 -11.10 24.01
CA GLU A 49 -25.97 -12.29 23.16
C GLU A 49 -26.04 -12.01 21.65
N GLU A 50 -26.76 -10.94 21.26
CA GLU A 50 -26.90 -10.57 19.85
C GLU A 50 -25.80 -9.57 19.47
N ILE A 51 -24.78 -10.04 18.76
CA ILE A 51 -23.61 -9.24 18.38
C ILE A 51 -23.44 -9.29 16.87
N HIS A 52 -23.42 -8.12 16.25
CA HIS A 52 -23.17 -7.93 14.83
C HIS A 52 -21.79 -7.32 14.63
N VAL A 53 -20.96 -7.89 13.75
CA VAL A 53 -19.61 -7.37 13.47
C VAL A 53 -19.53 -6.94 12.01
N VAL A 54 -19.27 -5.65 11.78
CA VAL A 54 -19.14 -5.08 10.44
C VAL A 54 -17.69 -5.21 9.97
N VAL A 55 -17.44 -6.08 8.99
CA VAL A 55 -16.10 -6.43 8.49
C VAL A 55 -15.87 -5.90 7.07
N GLY A 56 -14.62 -5.57 6.73
CA GLY A 56 -14.26 -4.94 5.46
C GLY A 56 -12.86 -5.37 5.01
N TYR A 57 -11.84 -4.65 5.47
CA TYR A 57 -10.44 -4.99 5.23
C TYR A 57 -10.11 -6.39 5.78
N MET A 58 -9.55 -7.28 4.93
CA MET A 58 -9.21 -8.67 5.28
C MET A 58 -10.34 -9.43 6.00
N LYS A 59 -11.59 -9.19 5.58
CA LYS A 59 -12.81 -9.70 6.24
C LYS A 59 -12.80 -11.20 6.54
N GLU A 60 -12.17 -12.00 5.68
CA GLU A 60 -12.03 -13.45 5.85
C GLU A 60 -11.32 -13.85 7.15
N LYS A 61 -10.46 -12.98 7.69
CA LYS A 61 -9.79 -13.18 8.99
C LYS A 61 -10.76 -13.14 10.18
N PHE A 62 -11.98 -12.63 10.01
CA PHE A 62 -13.01 -12.55 11.05
C PHE A 62 -14.04 -13.68 10.96
N PHE A 63 -14.07 -14.48 9.88
CA PHE A 63 -15.14 -15.46 9.63
C PHE A 63 -15.29 -16.51 10.74
N TYR A 64 -14.19 -16.90 11.37
CA TYR A 64 -14.20 -17.86 12.47
C TYR A 64 -15.00 -17.39 13.70
N LEU A 65 -15.27 -16.08 13.83
CA LEU A 65 -16.00 -15.53 14.97
C LEU A 65 -17.46 -16.00 15.00
N GLU A 66 -18.10 -16.27 13.85
CA GLU A 66 -19.47 -16.78 13.81
C GLU A 66 -19.57 -18.15 14.48
N GLU A 67 -18.68 -19.07 14.12
CA GLU A 67 -18.67 -20.42 14.69
C GLU A 67 -18.21 -20.44 16.15
N LYS A 68 -17.20 -19.62 16.48
CA LYS A 68 -16.57 -19.61 17.81
C LYS A 68 -17.44 -18.93 18.87
N TYR A 69 -18.12 -17.84 18.51
CA TYR A 69 -18.83 -16.97 19.45
C TYR A 69 -20.30 -16.74 19.12
N GLY A 70 -20.82 -17.23 17.99
CA GLY A 70 -22.21 -17.03 17.60
C GLY A 70 -22.55 -15.61 17.16
N VAL A 71 -21.55 -14.79 16.80
CA VAL A 71 -21.79 -13.44 16.27
C VAL A 71 -22.30 -13.49 14.83
N HIS A 72 -22.87 -12.39 14.35
CA HIS A 72 -23.31 -12.22 12.97
C HIS A 72 -22.36 -11.30 12.20
N LEU A 73 -21.78 -11.77 11.11
CA LEU A 73 -20.91 -10.92 10.29
C LEU A 73 -21.69 -10.15 9.22
N ILE A 74 -21.37 -8.87 9.10
CA ILE A 74 -21.93 -7.98 8.10
C ILE A 74 -20.78 -7.45 7.24
N VAL A 75 -20.81 -7.74 5.94
CA VAL A 75 -19.73 -7.33 5.03
C VAL A 75 -19.98 -5.93 4.49
N ASN A 76 -19.06 -4.99 4.77
CA ASN A 76 -18.97 -3.69 4.12
C ASN A 76 -17.89 -3.72 3.02
N ASN A 77 -18.30 -3.89 1.76
CA ASN A 77 -17.37 -3.94 0.62
C ASN A 77 -16.86 -2.55 0.17
N THR A 78 -17.41 -1.45 0.68
CA THR A 78 -16.98 -0.07 0.34
C THR A 78 -16.12 0.55 1.44
N PHE A 79 -15.49 -0.27 2.30
CA PHE A 79 -14.68 0.18 3.44
C PHE A 79 -13.48 1.05 3.03
N ALA A 80 -12.98 0.90 1.80
CA ALA A 80 -11.84 1.65 1.29
C ALA A 80 -12.21 3.07 0.83
N GLU A 81 -13.50 3.32 0.55
CA GLU A 81 -14.00 4.56 -0.04
C GLU A 81 -14.78 5.42 0.96
N LYS A 82 -15.30 4.83 2.04
CA LYS A 82 -16.27 5.45 2.95
C LYS A 82 -15.83 5.37 4.40
N GLY A 83 -16.33 6.28 5.23
CA GLY A 83 -16.02 6.40 6.65
C GLY A 83 -16.70 5.36 7.54
N ASN A 84 -16.46 5.44 8.86
CA ASN A 84 -17.06 4.51 9.82
C ASN A 84 -18.60 4.68 9.94
N LEU A 85 -19.15 5.86 9.59
CA LEU A 85 -20.59 6.07 9.50
C LEU A 85 -21.23 5.11 8.51
N TYR A 86 -20.61 4.90 7.34
CA TYR A 86 -21.17 3.97 6.36
C TYR A 86 -21.13 2.53 6.87
N SER A 87 -20.08 2.13 7.60
CA SER A 87 -20.05 0.82 8.25
C SER A 87 -21.21 0.64 9.23
N LEU A 88 -21.52 1.68 10.02
CA LEU A 88 -22.69 1.69 10.90
C LEU A 88 -24.02 1.70 10.13
N TYR A 89 -24.10 2.40 8.99
CA TYR A 89 -25.25 2.41 8.10
C TYR A 89 -25.57 1.03 7.51
N VAL A 90 -24.54 0.24 7.16
CA VAL A 90 -24.74 -1.14 6.68
C VAL A 90 -25.40 -2.00 7.78
N ALA A 91 -25.12 -1.74 9.05
CA ALA A 91 -25.72 -2.42 10.20
C ALA A 91 -27.00 -1.76 10.75
N ARG A 92 -27.53 -0.70 10.10
CA ARG A 92 -28.59 0.16 10.67
C ARG A 92 -29.88 -0.56 11.08
N GLU A 93 -30.20 -1.67 10.42
CA GLU A 93 -31.42 -2.45 10.69
C GLU A 93 -31.39 -3.10 12.08
N TYR A 94 -30.18 -3.32 12.61
CA TYR A 94 -29.96 -3.90 13.93
C TYR A 94 -29.87 -2.86 15.06
N LEU A 95 -29.97 -1.56 14.75
CA LEU A 95 -29.95 -0.51 15.76
C LEU A 95 -31.27 -0.46 16.52
N ALA A 96 -31.21 -0.77 17.82
CA ALA A 96 -32.30 -0.73 18.78
C ALA A 96 -31.73 -0.33 20.16
N ASN A 97 -31.56 -1.27 21.10
CA ASN A 97 -30.87 -1.06 22.37
C ASN A 97 -29.42 -1.55 22.24
N THR A 98 -28.61 -0.77 21.52
CA THR A 98 -27.38 -1.25 20.88
C THR A 98 -26.13 -0.59 21.45
N TYR A 99 -25.14 -1.39 21.79
CA TYR A 99 -23.76 -0.92 21.99
C TYR A 99 -23.05 -0.75 20.66
N ILE A 100 -22.46 0.42 20.40
CA ILE A 100 -21.63 0.70 19.22
C ILE A 100 -20.17 0.68 19.65
N CYS A 101 -19.38 -0.23 19.10
CA CYS A 101 -17.97 -0.43 19.46
C CYS A 101 -17.08 -0.39 18.22
N CYS A 102 -15.79 -0.09 18.42
CA CYS A 102 -14.73 -0.34 17.44
C CYS A 102 -13.94 -1.57 17.85
N ALA A 103 -13.57 -2.42 16.90
CA ALA A 103 -12.90 -3.70 17.15
C ALA A 103 -11.47 -3.56 17.69
N ASP A 104 -10.88 -2.36 17.61
CA ASP A 104 -9.50 -2.07 17.96
C ASP A 104 -9.33 -1.35 19.31
N HIS A 105 -10.41 -1.21 20.08
CA HIS A 105 -10.35 -0.78 21.48
C HIS A 105 -9.98 -1.94 22.40
N TYR A 106 -9.10 -1.67 23.37
CA TYR A 106 -8.82 -2.57 24.49
C TYR A 106 -9.51 -2.06 25.75
N PHE A 107 -10.50 -2.79 26.23
CA PHE A 107 -11.17 -2.50 27.49
C PHE A 107 -10.48 -3.24 28.65
N VAL A 108 -9.89 -2.51 29.60
CA VAL A 108 -9.15 -3.10 30.73
C VAL A 108 -10.08 -3.87 31.66
N ASP A 109 -11.23 -3.28 31.98
CA ASP A 109 -12.33 -3.92 32.69
C ASP A 109 -13.53 -4.07 31.75
N ASN A 110 -14.51 -4.91 32.11
CA ASN A 110 -15.71 -5.08 31.29
C ASN A 110 -16.64 -3.85 31.42
N PRO A 111 -16.75 -2.98 30.40
CA PRO A 111 -17.49 -1.72 30.51
C PRO A 111 -18.99 -1.91 30.27
N PHE A 112 -19.43 -3.14 29.92
CA PHE A 112 -20.81 -3.48 29.58
C PHE A 112 -21.59 -4.03 30.78
N ILE A 113 -20.89 -4.43 31.85
CA ILE A 113 -21.50 -4.76 33.15
C ILE A 113 -21.82 -3.46 33.86
N GLU A 114 -22.92 -2.82 33.46
CA GLU A 114 -23.30 -1.50 33.95
C GLU A 114 -24.76 -1.41 34.37
N GLU A 115 -25.02 -0.54 35.36
CA GLU A 115 -26.36 -0.10 35.68
C GLU A 115 -26.74 1.11 34.80
N ASN A 116 -27.66 0.89 33.85
CA ASN A 116 -28.34 1.96 33.11
C ASN A 116 -29.87 1.83 33.31
N PRO A 117 -30.38 2.05 34.53
CA PRO A 117 -31.77 1.77 34.87
C PRO A 117 -32.76 2.65 34.12
N LEU A 118 -32.34 3.86 33.73
CA LEU A 118 -33.15 4.82 32.98
C LEU A 118 -33.02 4.65 31.46
N ASN A 119 -32.20 3.70 31.00
CA ASN A 119 -31.98 3.36 29.60
C ASN A 119 -31.61 4.59 28.74
N TYR A 120 -30.80 5.48 29.27
CA TYR A 120 -30.34 6.64 28.50
C TYR A 120 -29.29 6.23 27.48
N SER A 121 -29.37 6.81 26.28
CA SER A 121 -28.29 6.72 25.30
C SER A 121 -27.10 7.53 25.79
N TYR A 122 -25.91 6.99 25.71
CA TYR A 122 -24.71 7.65 26.23
C TYR A 122 -23.50 7.42 25.32
N ARG A 123 -22.49 8.27 25.51
CA ARG A 123 -21.15 8.11 24.95
C ARG A 123 -20.16 7.93 26.09
N ALA A 124 -19.32 6.90 26.02
CA ALA A 124 -18.19 6.81 26.93
C ALA A 124 -17.21 7.97 26.67
N CYS A 125 -16.82 8.66 27.73
CA CYS A 125 -15.92 9.81 27.68
C CYS A 125 -14.88 9.74 28.80
N THR A 126 -13.73 10.37 28.58
CA THR A 126 -12.68 10.54 29.58
C THR A 126 -12.15 11.97 29.59
N PHE A 127 -11.59 12.41 30.72
CA PHE A 127 -10.86 13.68 30.77
C PHE A 127 -9.45 13.51 30.24
N TYR A 128 -9.07 14.34 29.29
CA TYR A 128 -7.68 14.50 28.90
C TYR A 128 -7.12 15.82 29.39
N GLN A 129 -6.01 15.74 30.10
CA GLN A 129 -5.17 16.90 30.41
C GLN A 129 -4.20 17.12 29.25
N GLY A 130 -4.11 18.36 28.76
CA GLY A 130 -3.35 18.71 27.56
C GLY A 130 -4.12 18.44 26.26
N LYS A 131 -3.40 18.55 25.14
CA LYS A 131 -3.99 18.44 23.79
C LYS A 131 -4.21 16.98 23.39
N PHE A 132 -5.34 16.73 22.74
CA PHE A 132 -5.73 15.42 22.20
C PHE A 132 -6.42 15.56 20.83
N ARG A 133 -6.63 14.46 20.10
CA ARG A 133 -7.12 14.46 18.70
C ARG A 133 -8.55 13.93 18.53
N GLU A 134 -9.01 13.17 19.51
CA GLU A 134 -10.34 12.60 19.64
C GLU A 134 -11.43 13.68 19.68
N PHE A 135 -12.69 13.26 19.59
CA PHE A 135 -13.81 14.20 19.63
C PHE A 135 -13.99 14.80 21.02
N GLY A 136 -13.67 16.08 21.20
CA GLY A 136 -13.90 16.82 22.44
C GLY A 136 -15.38 17.15 22.63
N VAL A 137 -15.87 17.12 23.87
CA VAL A 137 -17.28 17.37 24.19
C VAL A 137 -17.47 18.44 25.26
N ALA A 138 -18.43 19.33 25.02
CA ALA A 138 -19.05 20.14 26.07
C ALA A 138 -20.36 19.47 26.50
N TYR A 139 -20.72 19.62 27.77
CA TYR A 139 -21.90 19.00 28.34
C TYR A 139 -22.53 19.90 29.42
N SER A 140 -23.83 19.69 29.64
CA SER A 140 -24.62 20.40 30.67
C SER A 140 -24.48 19.76 32.05
N ASP A 141 -24.98 20.42 33.10
CA ASP A 141 -25.04 19.89 34.47
C ASP A 141 -25.82 18.56 34.58
N ALA A 142 -26.71 18.27 33.62
CA ALA A 142 -27.42 17.00 33.52
C ALA A 142 -26.63 15.92 32.75
N MET A 143 -25.34 16.15 32.50
CA MET A 143 -24.44 15.30 31.73
C MET A 143 -24.83 15.12 30.25
N VAL A 144 -25.75 15.92 29.71
CA VAL A 144 -26.12 15.86 28.29
C VAL A 144 -25.05 16.55 27.46
N ILE A 145 -24.54 15.90 26.41
CA ILE A 145 -23.61 16.48 25.45
C ILE A 145 -24.30 17.62 24.69
N THR A 146 -23.68 18.80 24.71
CA THR A 146 -24.21 20.04 24.11
C THR A 146 -23.42 20.53 22.91
N ASP A 147 -22.15 20.10 22.77
CA ASP A 147 -21.29 20.46 21.65
C ASP A 147 -20.23 19.37 21.43
N VAL A 148 -19.77 19.21 20.18
CA VAL A 148 -18.73 18.25 19.79
C VAL A 148 -17.73 18.94 18.87
N SER A 149 -16.44 18.76 19.14
CA SER A 149 -15.34 19.33 18.37
C SER A 149 -14.31 18.26 18.00
N VAL A 150 -13.62 18.42 16.87
CA VAL A 150 -12.49 17.55 16.50
C VAL A 150 -11.25 18.01 17.25
N GLY A 151 -10.67 17.13 18.07
CA GLY A 151 -9.58 17.47 18.98
C GLY A 151 -10.04 18.31 20.17
N GLY A 152 -9.11 18.56 21.08
CA GLY A 152 -9.41 19.36 22.26
C GLY A 152 -8.20 19.59 23.16
N MET A 153 -8.44 20.33 24.23
CA MET A 153 -7.46 20.55 25.28
C MET A 153 -8.16 20.70 26.63
N ASP A 154 -7.67 20.01 27.66
CA ASP A 154 -8.16 20.10 29.05
C ASP A 154 -9.69 19.97 29.17
N GLN A 155 -10.26 18.99 28.47
CA GLN A 155 -11.72 18.75 28.43
C GLN A 155 -12.07 17.27 28.27
N MET A 156 -13.36 16.95 28.35
CA MET A 156 -13.88 15.61 28.05
C MET A 156 -13.67 15.26 26.57
N ALA A 157 -13.27 14.03 26.30
CA ALA A 157 -13.18 13.45 24.96
C ALA A 157 -14.00 12.17 24.87
N MET A 158 -14.63 11.94 23.71
CA MET A 158 -15.29 10.68 23.38
C MET A 158 -14.26 9.58 23.19
N VAL A 159 -14.42 8.44 23.87
CA VAL A 159 -13.50 7.28 23.79
C VAL A 159 -14.29 5.98 23.86
N GLY A 160 -13.85 4.91 23.20
CA GLY A 160 -14.52 3.61 23.39
C GLY A 160 -15.92 3.51 22.77
N HIS A 161 -16.83 2.88 23.51
CA HIS A 161 -18.18 2.55 23.05
C HIS A 161 -19.22 3.67 23.25
N ALA A 162 -20.29 3.60 22.48
CA ALA A 162 -21.53 4.30 22.73
C ALA A 162 -22.65 3.29 23.02
N TYR A 163 -23.72 3.76 23.66
CA TYR A 163 -24.96 2.99 23.78
C TYR A 163 -26.12 3.82 23.23
N PHE A 164 -26.85 3.26 22.27
CA PHE A 164 -28.06 3.85 21.72
C PHE A 164 -29.25 3.06 22.21
N ASN A 165 -30.19 3.72 22.90
CA ASN A 165 -31.49 3.15 23.17
C ASN A 165 -32.37 3.15 21.92
N GLU A 166 -33.49 2.43 21.99
CA GLU A 166 -34.39 2.22 20.84
C GLU A 166 -34.87 3.53 20.19
N SER A 167 -35.19 4.55 20.99
CA SER A 167 -35.65 5.85 20.49
C SER A 167 -34.54 6.61 19.75
N PHE A 168 -33.33 6.61 20.32
CA PHE A 168 -32.17 7.22 19.67
C PHE A 168 -31.84 6.49 18.37
N SER A 169 -31.76 5.15 18.42
CA SER A 169 -31.48 4.31 17.26
C SER A 169 -32.45 4.54 16.11
N ALA A 170 -33.75 4.64 16.40
CA ALA A 170 -34.77 4.90 15.40
C ALA A 170 -34.58 6.27 14.71
N LYS A 171 -34.28 7.32 15.48
CA LYS A 171 -34.00 8.66 14.95
C LYS A 171 -32.70 8.68 14.14
N PHE A 172 -31.63 8.12 14.70
CA PHE A 172 -30.30 8.08 14.06
C PHE A 172 -30.36 7.34 12.72
N ARG A 173 -31.02 6.17 12.68
CA ARG A 173 -31.29 5.44 11.44
C ARG A 173 -32.03 6.28 10.42
N ASN A 174 -33.11 6.96 10.82
CA ASN A 174 -33.89 7.80 9.91
C ASN A 174 -33.04 8.93 9.30
N TYR A 175 -32.20 9.59 10.11
CA TYR A 175 -31.26 10.58 9.58
C TYR A 175 -30.26 9.97 8.61
N MET A 176 -29.63 8.84 8.95
CA MET A 176 -28.70 8.20 8.03
C MET A 176 -29.39 7.83 6.71
N GLU A 177 -30.58 7.24 6.74
CA GLU A 177 -31.33 6.85 5.53
C GLU A 177 -31.70 8.04 4.64
N GLN A 178 -31.93 9.22 5.21
CA GLN A 178 -32.22 10.43 4.44
C GLN A 178 -30.98 11.13 3.86
N GLU A 179 -29.82 10.90 4.46
CA GLU A 179 -28.64 11.73 4.23
C GLU A 179 -27.41 10.99 3.70
N ILE A 180 -27.35 9.65 3.80
CA ILE A 180 -26.14 8.88 3.47
C ILE A 180 -25.67 9.08 2.03
N ASP A 181 -26.60 9.29 1.09
CA ASP A 181 -26.32 9.51 -0.34
C ASP A 181 -25.97 10.97 -0.66
N ARG A 182 -26.03 11.88 0.32
CA ARG A 182 -25.61 13.28 0.14
C ARG A 182 -24.08 13.35 0.09
N PHE A 183 -23.59 14.33 -0.66
CA PHE A 183 -22.16 14.56 -0.86
C PHE A 183 -21.39 14.56 0.47
N ARG A 184 -20.36 13.71 0.56
CA ARG A 184 -19.45 13.52 1.71
C ARG A 184 -20.06 13.01 3.01
N VAL A 185 -21.36 12.71 3.08
CA VAL A 185 -21.94 12.20 4.34
C VAL A 185 -21.41 10.81 4.64
N ALA A 186 -21.36 9.91 3.65
CA ALA A 186 -20.85 8.56 3.84
C ALA A 186 -19.36 8.49 4.24
N ASP A 187 -18.60 9.56 4.06
CA ASP A 187 -17.17 9.65 4.39
C ASP A 187 -16.91 10.02 5.85
N MET A 188 -17.96 10.44 6.57
CA MET A 188 -17.87 10.94 7.94
C MET A 188 -17.63 9.83 8.97
N PHE A 189 -17.09 10.24 10.11
CA PHE A 189 -17.27 9.52 11.35
C PHE A 189 -18.74 9.60 11.82
N TRP A 190 -19.25 8.56 12.45
CA TRP A 190 -20.62 8.60 12.98
C TRP A 190 -20.76 9.66 14.08
N GLU A 191 -19.68 9.98 14.81
CA GLU A 191 -19.61 11.08 15.78
C GLU A 191 -19.80 12.45 15.12
N GLU A 192 -19.21 12.67 13.94
CA GLU A 192 -19.42 13.90 13.16
C GLU A 192 -20.86 14.00 12.68
N PHE A 193 -21.45 12.88 12.25
CA PHE A 193 -22.85 12.82 11.85
C PHE A 193 -23.79 13.08 13.04
N TYR A 194 -23.49 12.52 14.21
CA TYR A 194 -24.17 12.82 15.46
C TYR A 194 -24.11 14.32 15.80
N ALA A 195 -22.92 14.93 15.72
CA ALA A 195 -22.72 16.34 16.02
C ALA A 195 -23.60 17.26 15.16
N LYS A 196 -23.86 16.90 13.90
CA LYS A 196 -24.77 17.65 13.01
C LYS A 196 -26.23 17.65 13.44
N HIS A 197 -26.65 16.59 14.14
CA HIS A 197 -28.03 16.33 14.55
C HIS A 197 -28.17 16.36 16.08
N LEU A 198 -27.25 17.05 16.77
CA LEU A 198 -27.13 17.07 18.23
C LEU A 198 -28.39 17.61 18.94
N LYS A 199 -29.16 18.47 18.27
CA LYS A 199 -30.40 19.04 18.83
C LYS A 199 -31.52 18.00 18.91
N GLU A 200 -31.51 17.01 18.03
CA GLU A 200 -32.55 15.99 17.89
C GLU A 200 -32.15 14.65 18.53
N LEU A 201 -30.85 14.46 18.73
CA LEU A 201 -30.20 13.27 19.27
C LEU A 201 -29.47 13.60 20.57
N SER A 202 -29.98 13.10 21.69
CA SER A 202 -29.35 13.31 23.00
C SER A 202 -28.48 12.12 23.41
N LEU A 203 -27.18 12.38 23.62
CA LEU A 203 -26.26 11.47 24.29
C LEU A 203 -25.84 12.07 25.62
N TYR A 204 -25.79 11.24 26.65
CA TYR A 204 -25.21 11.59 27.94
C TYR A 204 -23.73 11.25 27.97
N VAL A 205 -22.93 12.07 28.63
CA VAL A 205 -21.55 11.76 29.00
C VAL A 205 -21.59 10.65 30.04
N LYS A 206 -20.94 9.54 29.74
CA LYS A 206 -20.62 8.51 30.72
C LYS A 206 -19.11 8.51 30.94
N GLU A 207 -18.71 8.92 32.13
CA GLU A 207 -17.30 9.08 32.47
C GLU A 207 -16.63 7.73 32.75
N PHE A 208 -15.43 7.56 32.18
CA PHE A 208 -14.51 6.45 32.42
C PHE A 208 -13.14 7.02 32.80
N ASP A 209 -12.36 6.24 33.55
CA ASP A 209 -10.96 6.56 33.79
C ASP A 209 -10.16 6.46 32.48
N ASN A 210 -9.16 7.33 32.31
CA ASN A 210 -8.37 7.41 31.08
C ASN A 210 -7.53 6.15 30.80
N ARG A 211 -7.48 5.18 31.73
CA ARG A 211 -6.84 3.88 31.56
C ARG A 211 -7.81 2.73 31.36
N SER A 212 -9.12 2.96 31.49
CA SER A 212 -10.12 1.89 31.36
C SER A 212 -10.36 1.47 29.92
N ILE A 213 -10.24 2.42 28.99
CA ILE A 213 -10.47 2.22 27.56
C ILE A 213 -9.25 2.71 26.81
N LEU A 214 -8.53 1.80 26.17
CA LEU A 214 -7.29 2.11 25.46
C LEU A 214 -7.52 1.98 23.96
N GLU A 215 -7.17 3.03 23.23
CA GLU A 215 -7.09 3.04 21.77
C GLU A 215 -5.63 3.27 21.39
N PHE A 216 -5.00 2.25 20.82
CA PHE A 216 -3.60 2.36 20.45
C PHE A 216 -3.45 3.13 19.13
N GLU A 217 -2.68 4.21 19.13
CA GLU A 217 -2.47 5.05 17.93
C GLU A 217 -1.32 4.57 17.04
N GLY A 218 -0.40 3.79 17.61
CA GLY A 218 0.72 3.20 16.90
C GLY A 218 1.39 2.07 17.68
N ILE A 219 2.38 1.45 17.04
CA ILE A 219 3.07 0.27 17.58
C ILE A 219 3.76 0.58 18.92
N GLU A 220 4.39 1.75 19.05
CA GLU A 220 5.11 2.10 20.28
C GLU A 220 4.18 2.31 21.48
N ASP A 221 3.01 2.90 21.27
CA ASP A 221 1.98 3.05 22.32
C ASP A 221 1.48 1.66 22.78
N LEU A 222 1.20 0.78 21.81
CA LEU A 222 0.82 -0.60 22.11
C LEU A 222 1.93 -1.35 22.87
N ARG A 223 3.20 -1.18 22.50
CA ARG A 223 4.34 -1.80 23.18
C ARG A 223 4.57 -1.28 24.61
N GLN A 224 4.26 -0.01 24.88
CA GLN A 224 4.31 0.53 26.24
C GLN A 224 3.29 -0.15 27.15
N PHE A 225 2.11 -0.46 26.61
CA PHE A 225 1.10 -1.22 27.33
C PHE A 225 1.46 -2.72 27.41
N ASP A 226 1.88 -3.30 26.29
CA ASP A 226 2.27 -4.70 26.18
C ASP A 226 3.68 -4.89 25.60
N SER A 227 4.67 -4.94 26.50
CA SER A 227 6.08 -5.16 26.14
C SER A 227 6.36 -6.51 25.48
N GLU A 228 5.42 -7.46 25.54
CA GLU A 228 5.49 -8.76 24.86
C GLU A 228 4.73 -8.77 23.54
N PHE A 229 4.18 -7.64 23.10
CA PHE A 229 3.40 -7.57 21.86
C PHE A 229 4.14 -8.15 20.66
N LEU A 230 5.41 -7.81 20.45
CA LEU A 230 6.17 -8.33 19.30
C LEU A 230 6.48 -9.82 19.39
N LEU A 231 6.39 -10.42 20.59
CA LEU A 231 6.48 -11.87 20.79
C LEU A 231 5.14 -12.56 20.52
N ASN A 232 4.03 -11.86 20.78
CA ASN A 232 2.67 -12.38 20.72
C ASN A 232 1.95 -12.05 19.41
N VAL A 233 2.41 -11.04 18.68
CA VAL A 233 1.95 -10.69 17.33
C VAL A 233 2.52 -11.75 16.41
N ASP A 234 1.77 -12.85 16.27
CA ASP A 234 2.05 -13.91 15.32
C ASP A 234 2.18 -13.31 13.91
N SER A 235 3.42 -12.99 13.53
CA SER A 235 3.80 -12.17 12.38
C SER A 235 4.98 -12.83 11.68
N ASP A 236 4.78 -13.16 10.40
CA ASP A 236 5.83 -13.75 9.59
C ASP A 236 6.94 -12.73 9.36
N ILE A 237 6.60 -11.44 9.22
CA ILE A 237 7.55 -10.34 9.09
C ILE A 237 8.55 -10.32 10.26
N ILE A 238 8.09 -10.38 11.51
CA ILE A 238 8.97 -10.39 12.68
C ILE A 238 9.79 -11.67 12.74
N SER A 239 9.14 -12.82 12.49
CA SER A 239 9.81 -14.12 12.45
C SER A 239 10.95 -14.14 11.42
N ASN A 240 10.72 -13.58 10.24
CA ASN A 240 11.70 -13.43 9.17
C ASN A 240 12.88 -12.54 9.61
N ILE A 241 12.60 -11.34 10.14
CA ILE A 241 13.63 -10.42 10.63
C ILE A 241 14.51 -11.10 11.69
N CYS A 242 13.90 -11.69 12.72
CA CYS A 242 14.61 -12.36 13.79
C CYS A 242 15.41 -13.57 13.28
N SER A 243 14.87 -14.32 12.31
CA SER A 243 15.57 -15.47 11.73
C SER A 243 16.83 -15.09 10.97
N VAL A 244 16.83 -13.94 10.27
CA VAL A 244 17.97 -13.47 9.46
C VAL A 244 18.98 -12.71 10.32
N LEU A 245 18.51 -11.74 11.11
CA LEU A 245 19.38 -10.90 11.95
C LEU A 245 19.81 -11.58 13.25
N LYS A 246 19.23 -12.73 13.60
CA LYS A 246 19.47 -13.46 14.85
C LYS A 246 19.24 -12.58 16.09
N CYS A 247 18.19 -11.76 16.06
CA CYS A 247 17.79 -10.89 17.15
C CYS A 247 16.49 -11.36 17.82
N ASN A 248 16.22 -10.82 19.01
CA ASN A 248 14.95 -10.93 19.71
C ASN A 248 13.94 -9.91 19.15
N PRO A 249 12.63 -10.25 19.04
CA PRO A 249 11.61 -9.32 18.59
C PRO A 249 11.60 -7.97 19.33
N ASN A 250 11.90 -7.95 20.63
CA ASN A 250 11.93 -6.72 21.42
C ASN A 250 13.13 -5.81 21.11
N GLU A 251 14.16 -6.31 20.42
CA GLU A 251 15.27 -5.49 19.92
C GLU A 251 14.88 -4.67 18.68
N ILE A 252 13.75 -4.99 18.03
CA ILE A 252 13.20 -4.24 16.90
C ILE A 252 12.52 -2.96 17.42
N ASN A 253 12.94 -1.81 16.92
CA ASN A 253 12.41 -0.50 17.31
C ASN A 253 12.50 0.51 16.15
N GLU A 254 11.95 1.71 16.34
CA GLU A 254 11.93 2.78 15.33
C GLU A 254 11.39 2.29 13.98
N ILE A 255 10.22 1.66 14.00
CA ILE A 255 9.55 1.13 12.81
C ILE A 255 8.84 2.29 12.09
N ASP A 256 9.26 2.58 10.87
CA ASP A 256 8.72 3.66 10.05
C ASP A 256 8.38 3.16 8.64
N VAL A 257 7.16 3.42 8.18
CA VAL A 257 6.76 3.07 6.80
C VAL A 257 7.48 3.98 5.81
N ILE A 258 8.18 3.38 4.85
CA ILE A 258 8.90 4.09 3.78
C ILE A 258 8.01 4.23 2.54
N ASN A 259 7.37 3.15 2.12
CA ASN A 259 6.53 3.11 0.93
C ASN A 259 5.41 2.10 1.10
N ALA A 260 4.19 2.46 0.71
CA ALA A 260 3.00 1.61 0.68
C ALA A 260 2.43 1.47 -0.73
N GLY A 261 3.26 1.03 -1.68
CA GLY A 261 2.90 0.88 -3.09
C GLY A 261 2.13 -0.40 -3.41
N LEU A 262 1.64 -0.53 -4.65
CA LEU A 262 0.93 -1.72 -5.12
C LEU A 262 1.80 -2.97 -5.23
N THR A 263 3.07 -2.81 -5.63
CA THR A 263 3.97 -3.94 -5.88
C THR A 263 4.65 -4.42 -4.62
N ASN A 264 5.04 -3.47 -3.76
CA ASN A 264 5.67 -3.73 -2.48
C ASN A 264 5.27 -2.74 -1.42
N VAL A 265 5.44 -3.21 -0.19
CA VAL A 265 5.39 -2.36 0.98
C VAL A 265 6.70 -2.44 1.74
N SER A 266 7.30 -1.29 2.02
CA SER A 266 8.62 -1.19 2.64
C SER A 266 8.54 -0.37 3.92
N PHE A 267 9.26 -0.83 4.95
CA PHE A 267 9.43 -0.08 6.20
C PHE A 267 10.88 -0.17 6.68
N GLY A 268 11.34 0.92 7.30
CA GLY A 268 12.60 0.99 8.02
C GLY A 268 12.40 0.58 9.46
N PHE A 269 13.45 0.02 10.06
CA PHE A 269 13.49 -0.30 11.49
C PHE A 269 14.94 -0.35 11.99
N LYS A 270 15.13 -0.36 13.31
CA LYS A 270 16.44 -0.56 13.94
C LYS A 270 16.48 -1.81 14.79
N VAL A 271 17.65 -2.44 14.81
CA VAL A 271 18.05 -3.49 15.74
C VAL A 271 19.44 -3.15 16.26
N ASN A 272 19.62 -3.09 17.58
CA ASN A 272 20.90 -2.76 18.21
C ASN A 272 21.55 -1.46 17.69
N GLY A 273 20.72 -0.45 17.40
CA GLY A 273 21.15 0.86 16.89
C GLY A 273 21.48 0.90 15.39
N GLN A 274 21.50 -0.25 14.70
CA GLN A 274 21.73 -0.34 13.27
C GLN A 274 20.39 -0.29 12.51
N GLY A 275 20.34 0.51 11.43
CA GLY A 275 19.15 0.65 10.58
C GLY A 275 19.07 -0.42 9.48
N TYR A 276 17.86 -0.88 9.22
CA TYR A 276 17.50 -1.89 8.22
C TYR A 276 16.23 -1.47 7.47
N VAL A 277 16.00 -2.07 6.31
CA VAL A 277 14.76 -1.96 5.53
C VAL A 277 14.22 -3.36 5.26
N TYR A 278 12.95 -3.58 5.59
CA TYR A 278 12.22 -4.77 5.19
C TYR A 278 11.23 -4.41 4.09
N ARG A 279 11.24 -5.19 3.01
CA ARG A 279 10.28 -5.12 1.92
C ARG A 279 9.40 -6.36 1.95
N HIS A 280 8.11 -6.15 2.15
CA HIS A 280 7.08 -7.18 2.08
C HIS A 280 6.45 -7.18 0.66
N PRO A 281 6.28 -8.34 0.01
CA PRO A 281 5.66 -8.42 -1.30
C PRO A 281 4.19 -7.96 -1.23
N GLY A 282 3.79 -7.09 -2.16
CA GLY A 282 2.41 -6.58 -2.23
C GLY A 282 1.40 -7.62 -2.73
N GLY A 283 0.17 -7.55 -2.24
CA GLY A 283 -0.87 -8.55 -2.49
C GLY A 283 -1.47 -8.56 -3.90
N THR A 284 -1.38 -7.48 -4.68
CA THR A 284 -2.05 -7.36 -5.99
C THR A 284 -1.15 -7.59 -7.21
N ALA A 285 0.15 -7.32 -7.10
CA ALA A 285 1.09 -7.46 -8.23
C ALA A 285 1.87 -8.79 -8.25
N GLY A 286 1.71 -9.64 -7.24
CA GLY A 286 2.46 -10.90 -7.13
C GLY A 286 2.32 -11.83 -8.36
N ASN A 287 1.20 -11.78 -9.07
CA ASN A 287 0.97 -12.58 -10.28
C ASN A 287 1.72 -12.06 -11.52
N LEU A 288 2.26 -10.83 -11.48
CA LEU A 288 2.99 -10.22 -12.59
C LEU A 288 4.51 -10.41 -12.45
N ILE A 289 4.99 -10.75 -11.25
CA ILE A 289 6.41 -10.81 -10.92
C ILE A 289 6.88 -12.26 -10.94
N ASP A 290 7.97 -12.52 -11.66
CA ASP A 290 8.65 -13.80 -11.65
C ASP A 290 9.67 -13.83 -10.50
N ARG A 291 9.27 -14.38 -9.35
CA ARG A 291 10.09 -14.34 -8.12
C ARG A 291 11.42 -15.09 -8.25
N GLN A 292 11.48 -16.13 -9.08
CA GLN A 292 12.72 -16.85 -9.35
C GLN A 292 13.73 -15.96 -10.09
N THR A 293 13.24 -15.23 -11.08
CA THR A 293 14.05 -14.27 -11.83
C THR A 293 14.47 -13.08 -10.98
N GLU A 294 13.55 -12.53 -10.19
CA GLU A 294 13.83 -11.43 -9.25
C GLU A 294 14.92 -11.80 -8.25
N LEU A 295 14.81 -12.98 -7.62
CA LEU A 295 15.82 -13.47 -6.67
C LEU A 295 17.18 -13.68 -7.34
N PHE A 296 17.21 -14.27 -8.54
CA PHE A 296 18.45 -14.43 -9.30
C PHE A 296 19.11 -13.08 -9.59
N ALA A 297 18.34 -12.11 -10.09
CA ALA A 297 18.84 -10.79 -10.45
C ALA A 297 19.33 -10.01 -9.22
N GLN A 298 18.60 -10.05 -8.11
CA GLN A 298 18.99 -9.41 -6.86
C GLN A 298 20.31 -9.98 -6.31
N ASN A 299 20.49 -11.31 -6.34
CA ASN A 299 21.72 -11.95 -5.90
C ASN A 299 22.90 -11.61 -6.83
N ALA A 300 22.68 -11.65 -8.15
CA ALA A 300 23.70 -11.25 -9.12
C ALA A 300 24.13 -9.78 -8.91
N ALA A 301 23.16 -8.88 -8.68
CA ALA A 301 23.42 -7.47 -8.40
C ALA A 301 24.25 -7.24 -7.13
N TYR A 302 24.01 -8.05 -6.09
CA TYR A 302 24.83 -8.04 -4.87
C TYR A 302 26.26 -8.50 -5.17
N GLU A 303 26.43 -9.64 -5.85
CA GLU A 303 27.75 -10.21 -6.16
C GLU A 303 28.64 -9.29 -7.00
N ILE A 304 28.04 -8.57 -7.97
CA ILE A 304 28.77 -7.62 -8.83
C ILE A 304 28.85 -6.19 -8.24
N GLY A 305 28.34 -6.00 -7.02
CA GLY A 305 28.48 -4.77 -6.24
C GLY A 305 27.61 -3.60 -6.68
N ILE A 306 26.47 -3.87 -7.34
CA ILE A 306 25.46 -2.88 -7.75
C ILE A 306 24.48 -2.56 -6.61
N ASP A 307 24.05 -3.57 -5.87
CA ASP A 307 23.19 -3.43 -4.68
C ASP A 307 23.85 -4.10 -3.47
N LYS A 308 24.76 -3.36 -2.82
CA LYS A 308 25.50 -3.85 -1.66
C LYS A 308 24.68 -3.83 -0.37
N SER A 309 23.46 -3.29 -0.41
CA SER A 309 22.63 -3.12 0.77
C SER A 309 21.97 -4.43 1.21
N VAL A 310 21.77 -5.38 0.29
CA VAL A 310 20.99 -6.59 0.55
C VAL A 310 21.69 -7.51 1.53
N ILE A 311 20.90 -8.01 2.48
CA ILE A 311 21.30 -9.01 3.46
C ILE A 311 20.71 -10.36 3.07
N TYR A 312 19.42 -10.37 2.74
CA TYR A 312 18.70 -11.59 2.38
C TYR A 312 17.48 -11.27 1.51
N MET A 313 17.14 -12.19 0.61
CA MET A 313 15.89 -12.18 -0.12
C MET A 313 15.35 -13.60 -0.24
N ASP A 314 14.05 -13.75 -0.03
CA ASP A 314 13.37 -15.03 -0.13
C ASP A 314 12.67 -15.22 -1.47
N ILE A 315 12.48 -16.47 -1.88
CA ILE A 315 11.71 -16.81 -3.09
C ILE A 315 10.23 -16.42 -2.99
N SER A 316 9.67 -16.28 -1.78
CA SER A 316 8.34 -15.71 -1.57
C SER A 316 8.27 -14.20 -1.87
N GLY A 317 9.42 -13.54 -2.05
CA GLY A 317 9.53 -12.16 -2.51
C GLY A 317 9.81 -11.13 -1.42
N TRP A 318 9.85 -11.49 -0.13
CA TRP A 318 10.29 -10.53 0.88
C TRP A 318 11.81 -10.35 0.87
N LYS A 319 12.26 -9.15 1.21
CA LYS A 319 13.68 -8.76 1.19
C LYS A 319 14.06 -8.00 2.46
N LEU A 320 15.25 -8.26 2.97
CA LEU A 320 15.89 -7.52 4.05
C LEU A 320 17.21 -6.91 3.57
N SER A 321 17.38 -5.61 3.80
CA SER A 321 18.60 -4.87 3.46
C SER A 321 19.03 -3.94 4.58
N HIS A 322 20.28 -3.49 4.53
CA HIS A 322 20.76 -2.36 5.32
C HIS A 322 20.05 -1.08 4.90
N TYR A 323 19.71 -0.24 5.88
CA TYR A 323 19.25 1.11 5.61
C TYR A 323 20.41 1.96 5.08
N VAL A 324 20.22 2.60 3.92
CA VAL A 324 21.21 3.51 3.34
C VAL A 324 21.03 4.91 3.93
N PRO A 325 21.94 5.40 4.79
CA PRO A 325 21.74 6.64 5.52
C PRO A 325 21.63 7.86 4.60
N LYS A 326 20.62 8.69 4.82
CA LYS A 326 20.37 9.95 4.08
C LYS A 326 20.38 9.77 2.56
N ALA A 327 19.98 8.58 2.08
CA ALA A 327 19.90 8.31 0.67
C ALA A 327 18.92 9.28 0.00
N VAL A 328 19.32 9.79 -1.16
CA VAL A 328 18.45 10.55 -2.07
C VAL A 328 18.40 9.85 -3.41
N TYR A 329 17.34 10.07 -4.18
CA TYR A 329 17.32 9.62 -5.56
C TYR A 329 18.43 10.32 -6.36
N CYS A 330 19.09 9.59 -7.25
CA CYS A 330 20.07 10.18 -8.15
C CYS A 330 19.43 11.25 -9.05
N ASP A 331 20.21 12.26 -9.40
CA ASP A 331 19.87 13.28 -10.39
C ASP A 331 20.90 13.22 -11.53
N PHE A 332 20.54 12.48 -12.57
CA PHE A 332 21.40 12.24 -13.73
C PHE A 332 21.59 13.48 -14.61
N GLU A 333 20.71 14.49 -14.50
CA GLU A 333 20.88 15.76 -15.20
C GLU A 333 21.81 16.69 -14.43
N ALA A 334 21.80 16.63 -13.10
CA ALA A 334 22.69 17.45 -12.27
C ALA A 334 24.09 16.82 -12.06
N SER A 335 24.24 15.50 -12.15
CA SER A 335 25.50 14.80 -11.82
C SER A 335 25.95 13.81 -12.90
N GLU A 336 26.99 14.20 -13.64
CA GLU A 336 27.67 13.32 -14.61
C GLU A 336 28.28 12.07 -13.96
N SER A 337 28.75 12.17 -12.70
CA SER A 337 29.31 11.02 -11.98
C SER A 337 28.24 9.97 -11.67
N GLN A 338 27.05 10.41 -11.26
CA GLN A 338 25.93 9.50 -11.01
C GLN A 338 25.46 8.85 -12.31
N LEU A 339 25.33 9.62 -13.39
CA LEU A 339 24.99 9.09 -14.71
C LEU A 339 26.02 8.03 -15.16
N SER A 340 27.31 8.36 -15.11
CA SER A 340 28.39 7.44 -15.50
C SER A 340 28.36 6.15 -14.68
N THR A 341 28.13 6.25 -13.37
CA THR A 341 28.04 5.09 -12.48
C THR A 341 26.80 4.23 -12.81
N ALA A 342 25.66 4.86 -13.07
CA ALA A 342 24.44 4.14 -13.48
C ALA A 342 24.66 3.35 -14.77
N MET A 343 25.31 3.95 -15.78
CA MET A 343 25.63 3.25 -17.03
C MET A 343 26.63 2.10 -16.83
N GLU A 344 27.64 2.29 -15.97
CA GLU A 344 28.57 1.22 -15.59
C GLU A 344 27.84 0.03 -14.93
N TYR A 345 26.85 0.30 -14.07
CA TYR A 345 26.05 -0.73 -13.42
C TYR A 345 25.24 -1.53 -14.44
N LEU A 346 24.60 -0.87 -15.41
CA LEU A 346 23.91 -1.56 -16.49
C LEU A 346 24.86 -2.45 -17.30
N HIS A 347 26.05 -1.97 -17.65
CA HIS A 347 27.03 -2.81 -18.34
C HIS A 347 27.47 -4.02 -17.52
N LYS A 348 27.73 -3.85 -16.22
CA LYS A 348 28.07 -4.98 -15.33
C LYS A 348 26.95 -6.01 -15.30
N LEU A 349 25.71 -5.54 -15.18
CA LEU A 349 24.53 -6.40 -15.18
C LEU A 349 24.40 -7.18 -16.49
N HIS A 350 24.59 -6.53 -17.63
CA HIS A 350 24.45 -7.14 -18.96
C HIS A 350 25.52 -8.19 -19.26
N LEU A 351 26.62 -8.21 -18.49
CA LEU A 351 27.67 -9.23 -18.56
C LEU A 351 27.40 -10.45 -17.68
N VAL A 352 26.39 -10.39 -16.80
CA VAL A 352 25.99 -11.53 -15.97
C VAL A 352 25.47 -12.64 -16.88
N LYS A 353 26.04 -13.84 -16.73
CA LYS A 353 25.54 -15.02 -17.44
C LYS A 353 24.24 -15.48 -16.78
N PRO A 354 23.11 -15.47 -17.51
CA PRO A 354 21.84 -15.81 -16.89
C PRO A 354 21.72 -17.31 -16.66
N ASP A 355 21.01 -17.67 -15.59
CA ASP A 355 20.53 -19.03 -15.38
C ASP A 355 19.41 -19.36 -16.39
N PRO A 356 19.28 -20.61 -16.88
CA PRO A 356 18.18 -21.00 -17.76
C PRO A 356 16.77 -20.77 -17.22
N ALA A 357 16.61 -20.65 -15.89
CA ALA A 357 15.33 -20.36 -15.25
C ALA A 357 14.95 -18.87 -15.31
N VAL A 358 15.85 -17.98 -15.72
CA VAL A 358 15.56 -16.54 -15.85
C VAL A 358 14.55 -16.32 -16.99
N LYS A 359 13.42 -15.70 -16.65
CA LYS A 359 12.34 -15.41 -17.59
C LYS A 359 12.79 -14.42 -18.67
N ILE A 360 12.29 -14.61 -19.89
CA ILE A 360 12.36 -13.59 -20.95
C ILE A 360 11.33 -12.50 -20.67
N PHE A 361 11.80 -11.26 -20.58
CA PHE A 361 10.96 -10.08 -20.46
C PHE A 361 10.76 -9.46 -21.84
N ASP A 362 9.64 -9.78 -22.49
CA ASP A 362 9.28 -9.23 -23.80
C ASP A 362 8.37 -8.02 -23.64
N ASN A 363 8.88 -6.81 -23.91
CA ASN A 363 8.15 -5.56 -23.71
C ASN A 363 6.77 -5.53 -24.38
N VAL A 364 6.67 -6.05 -25.60
CA VAL A 364 5.42 -5.98 -26.38
C VAL A 364 4.43 -7.00 -25.85
N ALA A 365 4.87 -8.23 -25.57
CA ALA A 365 4.01 -9.26 -25.01
C ALA A 365 3.53 -8.91 -23.60
N GLU A 366 4.41 -8.46 -22.71
CA GLU A 366 4.05 -8.03 -21.36
C GLU A 366 3.15 -6.77 -21.39
N GLY A 367 3.44 -5.80 -22.26
CA GLY A 367 2.58 -4.64 -22.47
C GLY A 367 1.16 -5.02 -22.90
N LYS A 368 1.02 -5.93 -23.87
CA LYS A 368 -0.29 -6.42 -24.32
C LYS A 368 -1.06 -7.19 -23.24
N LYS A 369 -0.38 -7.95 -22.37
CA LYS A 369 -1.03 -8.59 -21.21
C LYS A 369 -1.65 -7.56 -20.28
N LEU A 370 -0.93 -6.48 -19.98
CA LEU A 370 -1.42 -5.37 -19.13
C LEU A 370 -2.60 -4.65 -19.78
N MET A 371 -2.51 -4.36 -21.08
CA MET A 371 -3.61 -3.77 -21.85
C MET A 371 -4.85 -4.67 -21.87
N GLN A 372 -4.68 -5.99 -21.94
CA GLN A 372 -5.78 -6.95 -21.87
C GLN A 372 -6.50 -6.92 -20.52
N ILE A 373 -5.76 -6.81 -19.42
CA ILE A 373 -6.34 -6.65 -18.08
C ILE A 373 -7.05 -5.30 -17.98
N ALA A 374 -6.40 -4.21 -18.43
CA ALA A 374 -6.98 -2.88 -18.40
C ALA A 374 -8.28 -2.77 -19.23
N SER A 375 -8.39 -3.53 -20.31
CA SER A 375 -9.58 -3.57 -21.17
C SER A 375 -10.84 -4.08 -20.44
N LEU A 376 -10.66 -4.80 -19.32
CA LEU A 376 -11.79 -5.30 -18.51
C LEU A 376 -12.61 -4.17 -17.87
N THR A 377 -11.99 -3.01 -17.60
CA THR A 377 -12.65 -1.85 -16.98
C THR A 377 -12.65 -0.60 -17.86
N LYS A 378 -11.72 -0.48 -18.82
CA LYS A 378 -11.56 0.70 -19.68
C LYS A 378 -12.13 0.56 -21.10
N GLY A 379 -12.77 -0.56 -21.44
CA GLY A 379 -13.29 -0.80 -22.79
C GLY A 379 -12.30 -1.51 -23.71
N ASN A 380 -12.50 -1.48 -25.03
CA ASN A 380 -11.68 -2.26 -25.96
C ASN A 380 -10.44 -1.46 -26.41
N LEU A 381 -9.42 -1.45 -25.54
CA LEU A 381 -8.18 -0.70 -25.76
C LEU A 381 -7.41 -1.20 -26.99
N PHE A 382 -7.50 -2.49 -27.34
CA PHE A 382 -6.88 -3.03 -28.55
C PHE A 382 -7.47 -2.45 -29.83
N ARG A 383 -8.77 -2.14 -29.84
CA ARG A 383 -9.42 -1.46 -30.96
C ARG A 383 -9.06 0.02 -30.99
N GLU A 384 -9.05 0.68 -29.82
CA GLU A 384 -8.77 2.11 -29.70
C GLU A 384 -7.33 2.46 -30.12
N PHE A 385 -6.37 1.61 -29.76
CA PHE A 385 -4.95 1.81 -30.07
C PHE A 385 -4.44 0.90 -31.19
N GLN A 386 -5.34 0.35 -32.02
CA GLN A 386 -5.01 -0.64 -33.05
C GLN A 386 -3.88 -0.16 -33.98
N GLU A 387 -3.94 1.08 -34.45
CA GLU A 387 -2.93 1.64 -35.37
C GLU A 387 -1.53 1.63 -34.75
N ILE A 388 -1.42 1.99 -33.46
CA ILE A 388 -0.15 2.02 -32.74
C ILE A 388 0.35 0.60 -32.49
N ILE A 389 -0.53 -0.32 -32.08
CA ILE A 389 -0.19 -1.72 -31.82
C ILE A 389 0.38 -2.38 -33.07
N VAL A 390 -0.24 -2.15 -34.24
CA VAL A 390 0.26 -2.68 -35.52
C VAL A 390 1.65 -2.14 -35.84
N LYS A 391 1.91 -0.85 -35.62
CA LYS A 391 3.23 -0.25 -35.82
C LYS A 391 4.27 -0.83 -34.86
N VAL A 392 3.93 -0.98 -33.58
CA VAL A 392 4.79 -1.60 -32.56
C VAL A 392 5.14 -3.04 -32.93
N ASP A 393 4.16 -3.85 -33.35
CA ASP A 393 4.39 -5.24 -33.76
C ASP A 393 5.36 -5.34 -34.95
N LYS A 394 5.13 -4.52 -35.99
CA LYS A 394 6.00 -4.47 -37.18
C LYS A 394 7.42 -4.03 -36.82
N LEU A 395 7.55 -2.97 -36.04
CA LEU A 395 8.85 -2.45 -35.62
C LEU A 395 9.58 -3.48 -34.75
N TYR A 396 8.90 -4.10 -33.80
CA TYR A 396 9.54 -5.04 -32.88
C TYR A 396 10.03 -6.30 -33.58
N ALA A 397 9.25 -6.82 -34.55
CA ALA A 397 9.71 -7.91 -35.41
C ALA A 397 10.97 -7.53 -36.20
N ALA A 398 11.03 -6.32 -36.77
CA ALA A 398 12.21 -5.84 -37.50
C ALA A 398 13.43 -5.66 -36.58
N ILE A 399 13.23 -5.15 -35.35
CA ILE A 399 14.29 -5.05 -34.32
C ILE A 399 14.83 -6.44 -33.97
N GLN A 400 13.96 -7.45 -33.80
CA GLN A 400 14.39 -8.82 -33.46
C GLN A 400 15.22 -9.46 -34.57
N GLU A 401 14.87 -9.25 -35.85
CA GLU A 401 15.69 -9.71 -36.98
C GLU A 401 17.02 -8.95 -37.06
N ASP A 402 17.01 -7.64 -36.81
CA ASP A 402 18.23 -6.83 -36.83
C ASP A 402 19.16 -7.17 -35.66
N ALA A 403 18.62 -7.52 -34.49
CA ALA A 403 19.39 -8.05 -33.37
C ALA A 403 20.13 -9.33 -33.77
N LYS A 404 19.48 -10.27 -34.48
CA LYS A 404 20.14 -11.48 -34.99
C LYS A 404 21.27 -11.12 -35.98
N ARG A 405 21.01 -10.18 -36.90
CA ARG A 405 22.01 -9.72 -37.88
C ARG A 405 23.22 -9.07 -37.20
N LEU A 406 22.99 -8.31 -36.14
CA LEU A 406 24.01 -7.60 -35.38
C LEU A 406 24.72 -8.46 -34.33
N GLY A 407 24.23 -9.68 -34.08
CA GLY A 407 24.74 -10.54 -33.00
C GLY A 407 24.39 -10.04 -31.61
N TYR A 408 23.30 -9.27 -31.47
CA TYR A 408 22.77 -8.87 -30.17
C TYR A 408 21.93 -9.99 -29.57
N GLU A 409 22.42 -10.53 -28.47
CA GLU A 409 21.72 -11.52 -27.67
C GLU A 409 20.87 -10.82 -26.60
N ARG A 410 19.93 -11.58 -26.00
CA ARG A 410 19.24 -11.14 -24.81
C ARG A 410 20.15 -11.35 -23.60
N VAL A 411 20.29 -10.32 -22.79
CA VAL A 411 21.11 -10.28 -21.58
C VAL A 411 20.21 -10.07 -20.37
N LEU A 412 20.73 -10.29 -19.17
CA LEU A 412 20.01 -9.94 -17.95
C LEU A 412 19.84 -8.42 -17.91
N CYS A 413 18.60 -7.93 -17.91
CA CYS A 413 18.26 -6.52 -17.80
C CYS A 413 17.49 -6.27 -16.51
N HIS A 414 17.56 -5.04 -16.00
CA HIS A 414 16.76 -4.59 -14.86
C HIS A 414 15.30 -4.37 -15.28
N ASN A 415 15.08 -3.90 -16.51
CA ASN A 415 13.81 -3.54 -17.16
C ASN A 415 12.98 -2.45 -16.47
N ASP A 416 13.37 -2.00 -15.27
CA ASP A 416 12.75 -0.89 -14.55
C ASP A 416 13.74 0.21 -14.15
N THR A 417 14.46 0.77 -15.12
CA THR A 417 15.53 1.76 -14.88
C THR A 417 15.00 3.18 -15.03
N TYR A 418 15.02 3.92 -13.93
CA TYR A 418 14.72 5.35 -13.85
C TYR A 418 15.32 5.92 -12.56
N ALA A 419 15.53 7.24 -12.51
CA ALA A 419 16.28 7.89 -11.42
C ALA A 419 15.85 7.48 -9.99
N PRO A 420 14.54 7.35 -9.67
CA PRO A 420 14.08 6.84 -8.37
C PRO A 420 14.55 5.43 -7.96
N ASN A 421 14.90 4.54 -8.89
CA ASN A 421 15.48 3.24 -8.56
C ASN A 421 17.00 3.30 -8.33
N TYR A 422 17.60 4.48 -8.49
CA TYR A 422 19.00 4.72 -8.15
C TYR A 422 19.08 5.61 -6.90
N LEU A 423 19.61 5.05 -5.83
CA LEU A 423 19.87 5.77 -4.58
C LEU A 423 21.32 6.23 -4.53
N CYS A 424 21.56 7.45 -4.09
CA CYS A 424 22.88 7.97 -3.76
C CYS A 424 22.96 8.22 -2.26
N SER A 425 23.94 7.61 -1.59
CA SER A 425 24.23 7.85 -0.17
C SER A 425 24.88 9.23 0.05
N ASP A 426 24.97 9.64 1.32
CA ASP A 426 25.74 10.83 1.71
C ASP A 426 27.26 10.68 1.45
N THR A 427 27.77 9.45 1.34
CA THR A 427 29.14 9.13 0.93
C THR A 427 29.34 9.06 -0.59
N GLN A 428 28.34 9.45 -1.40
CA GLN A 428 28.34 9.41 -2.87
C GLN A 428 28.39 8.00 -3.47
N GLU A 429 28.05 6.97 -2.70
CA GLU A 429 27.87 5.62 -3.24
C GLU A 429 26.48 5.49 -3.89
N VAL A 430 26.43 4.89 -5.08
CA VAL A 430 25.20 4.65 -5.82
C VAL A 430 24.74 3.21 -5.63
N TYR A 431 23.43 3.02 -5.55
CA TYR A 431 22.77 1.72 -5.44
C TYR A 431 21.65 1.64 -6.48
N LEU A 432 21.58 0.57 -7.25
CA LEU A 432 20.41 0.28 -8.10
C LEU A 432 19.58 -0.81 -7.42
N ILE A 433 18.32 -0.47 -7.11
CA ILE A 433 17.41 -1.28 -6.32
C ILE A 433 16.15 -1.66 -7.12
N ASP A 434 15.31 -2.51 -6.52
CA ASP A 434 13.98 -2.92 -7.01
C ASP A 434 13.97 -3.74 -8.32
N TRP A 435 14.48 -4.97 -8.18
CA TRP A 435 14.71 -5.95 -9.25
C TRP A 435 13.46 -6.74 -9.71
N GLU A 436 12.25 -6.26 -9.41
CA GLU A 436 10.99 -7.01 -9.64
C GLU A 436 10.72 -7.34 -11.11
N TYR A 437 11.15 -6.45 -12.00
CA TYR A 437 10.94 -6.58 -13.44
C TYR A 437 12.16 -7.15 -14.15
N ALA A 438 13.19 -7.57 -13.40
CA ALA A 438 14.38 -8.13 -14.00
C ALA A 438 14.05 -9.34 -14.90
N GLY A 439 14.88 -9.56 -15.90
CA GLY A 439 14.68 -10.65 -16.85
C GLY A 439 15.47 -10.46 -18.14
N LEU A 440 15.45 -11.48 -19.00
CA LEU A 440 16.20 -11.46 -20.25
C LEU A 440 15.54 -10.52 -21.25
N ASN A 441 16.30 -9.51 -21.67
CA ASN A 441 15.88 -8.56 -22.69
C ASN A 441 17.10 -8.08 -23.50
N TYR A 442 16.90 -7.24 -24.50
CA TYR A 442 18.02 -6.55 -25.14
C TYR A 442 18.50 -5.43 -24.23
N ALA A 443 19.82 -5.25 -24.14
CA ALA A 443 20.47 -4.20 -23.35
C ALA A 443 19.91 -2.79 -23.61
N ALA A 444 19.45 -2.55 -24.85
CA ALA A 444 18.79 -1.31 -25.26
C ALA A 444 17.52 -0.98 -24.47
N ASN A 445 16.83 -1.96 -23.87
CA ASN A 445 15.65 -1.72 -23.06
C ASN A 445 15.96 -0.97 -21.75
N ASP A 446 17.08 -1.27 -21.09
CA ASP A 446 17.42 -0.59 -19.82
C ASP A 446 17.72 0.89 -20.04
N ILE A 447 18.41 1.27 -21.11
CA ILE A 447 18.53 2.70 -21.43
C ILE A 447 17.20 3.26 -21.96
N GLY A 448 16.44 2.46 -22.72
CA GLY A 448 15.12 2.84 -23.24
C GLY A 448 14.10 3.19 -22.16
N CYS A 449 14.13 2.50 -21.02
CA CYS A 449 13.27 2.79 -19.87
C CYS A 449 13.52 4.18 -19.28
N ILE A 450 14.78 4.63 -19.19
CA ILE A 450 15.12 6.00 -18.76
C ILE A 450 14.60 7.02 -19.79
N LEU A 451 14.79 6.71 -21.08
CA LEU A 451 14.54 7.62 -22.18
C LEU A 451 13.05 7.82 -22.50
N CYS A 452 12.19 6.85 -22.18
CA CYS A 452 10.77 6.93 -22.53
C CYS A 452 9.86 7.53 -21.45
N ARG A 453 10.30 7.56 -20.18
CA ARG A 453 9.44 7.96 -19.05
C ARG A 453 9.38 9.47 -18.77
N TYR A 454 10.20 10.26 -19.45
CA TYR A 454 10.22 11.71 -19.34
C TYR A 454 10.26 12.36 -20.74
N ASP A 455 9.84 13.62 -20.83
CA ASP A 455 9.84 14.39 -22.08
C ASP A 455 11.24 14.97 -22.40
N TRP A 456 12.25 14.11 -22.54
CA TRP A 456 13.63 14.52 -22.82
C TRP A 456 13.78 15.19 -24.19
N SER A 457 14.62 16.22 -24.26
CA SER A 457 15.06 16.81 -25.54
C SER A 457 15.92 15.83 -26.36
N ASP A 458 16.03 16.05 -27.67
CA ASP A 458 16.93 15.23 -28.51
C ASP A 458 18.39 15.31 -28.03
N GLN A 459 18.83 16.47 -27.52
CA GLN A 459 20.19 16.62 -26.97
C GLN A 459 20.40 15.79 -25.70
N GLN A 460 19.41 15.74 -24.81
CA GLN A 460 19.46 14.90 -23.61
C GLN A 460 19.49 13.42 -23.99
N ILE A 461 18.62 12.99 -24.92
CA ILE A 461 18.60 11.60 -25.40
C ILE A 461 19.97 11.18 -25.95
N GLU A 462 20.57 12.00 -26.83
CA GLU A 462 21.91 11.73 -27.35
C GLU A 462 22.98 11.72 -26.23
N ARG A 463 22.86 12.58 -25.19
CA ARG A 463 23.74 12.56 -24.01
C ARG A 463 23.67 11.24 -23.26
N TYR A 464 22.47 10.76 -22.93
CA TYR A 464 22.26 9.47 -22.25
C TYR A 464 22.77 8.30 -23.09
N LEU A 465 22.45 8.25 -24.38
CA LEU A 465 22.93 7.19 -25.27
C LEU A 465 24.46 7.20 -25.39
N LYS A 466 25.07 8.39 -25.49
CA LYS A 466 26.53 8.50 -25.51
C LYS A 466 27.17 8.07 -24.20
N ALA A 467 26.57 8.43 -23.06
CA ALA A 467 27.04 8.00 -21.74
C ALA A 467 26.95 6.48 -21.58
N TYR A 468 25.84 5.88 -22.05
CA TYR A 468 25.65 4.44 -22.05
C TYR A 468 26.64 3.75 -22.96
N ILE A 469 26.73 4.10 -24.25
CA ILE A 469 27.60 3.42 -25.21
C ILE A 469 29.10 3.65 -24.91
N GLY A 470 29.44 4.76 -24.26
CA GLY A 470 30.83 5.10 -23.88
C GLY A 470 31.74 5.48 -25.06
N ARG A 471 31.23 5.43 -26.30
CA ARG A 471 31.94 5.78 -27.54
C ARG A 471 30.94 6.28 -28.60
N PRO A 472 31.42 6.89 -29.71
CA PRO A 472 30.55 7.20 -30.84
C PRO A 472 29.82 5.95 -31.36
N MET A 473 28.50 6.05 -31.53
CA MET A 473 27.67 5.01 -32.13
C MET A 473 27.89 4.97 -33.65
N ASN A 474 27.95 3.77 -34.21
CA ASN A 474 27.81 3.59 -35.65
C ASN A 474 26.33 3.69 -36.09
N GLN A 475 26.06 3.66 -37.39
CA GLN A 475 24.70 3.82 -37.92
C GLN A 475 23.73 2.71 -37.48
N ASP A 476 24.22 1.47 -37.39
CA ASP A 476 23.41 0.32 -36.98
C ASP A 476 23.08 0.37 -35.49
N GLU A 477 24.07 0.71 -34.64
CA GLU A 477 23.86 0.94 -33.21
C GLU A 477 22.84 2.05 -32.99
N ARG A 478 23.02 3.19 -33.66
CA ARG A 478 22.11 4.32 -33.54
C ARG A 478 20.69 3.91 -33.94
N ARG A 479 20.52 3.20 -35.05
CA ARG A 479 19.21 2.69 -35.49
C ARG A 479 18.58 1.77 -34.43
N PHE A 480 19.35 0.81 -33.90
CA PHE A 480 18.86 -0.17 -32.94
C PHE A 480 18.41 0.46 -31.62
N TYR A 481 19.25 1.30 -31.01
CA TYR A 481 18.94 1.92 -29.72
C TYR A 481 17.81 2.94 -29.81
N TYR A 482 17.75 3.76 -30.88
CA TYR A 482 16.63 4.68 -31.08
C TYR A 482 15.30 3.94 -31.30
N ALA A 483 15.32 2.82 -32.00
CA ALA A 483 14.12 2.02 -32.25
C ALA A 483 13.61 1.31 -30.98
N PHE A 484 14.45 1.12 -29.97
CA PHE A 484 14.05 0.59 -28.67
C PHE A 484 13.31 1.60 -27.79
N ILE A 485 13.45 2.90 -28.02
CA ILE A 485 12.73 3.95 -27.27
C ILE A 485 11.21 3.76 -27.36
N PRO A 486 10.57 3.69 -28.56
CA PRO A 486 9.12 3.48 -28.65
C PRO A 486 8.68 2.10 -28.15
N ILE A 487 9.53 1.06 -28.24
CA ILE A 487 9.22 -0.27 -27.70
C ILE A 487 9.15 -0.25 -26.18
N SER A 488 10.13 0.39 -25.53
CA SER A 488 10.14 0.58 -24.07
C SER A 488 8.95 1.44 -23.64
N ALA A 489 8.66 2.50 -24.40
CA ALA A 489 7.55 3.42 -24.18
C ALA A 489 6.19 2.72 -24.26
N PHE A 490 6.01 1.78 -25.20
CA PHE A 490 4.78 0.99 -25.31
C PHE A 490 4.50 0.18 -24.04
N TYR A 491 5.52 -0.45 -23.46
CA TYR A 491 5.36 -1.19 -22.20
C TYR A 491 4.89 -0.27 -21.07
N TRP A 492 5.57 0.87 -20.85
CA TRP A 492 5.22 1.81 -19.77
C TRP A 492 3.89 2.53 -19.99
N PHE A 493 3.50 2.74 -21.24
CA PHE A 493 2.14 3.16 -21.59
C PHE A 493 1.10 2.12 -21.17
N CYS A 494 1.32 0.84 -21.51
CA CYS A 494 0.42 -0.23 -21.09
C CYS A 494 0.36 -0.43 -19.57
N TRP A 495 1.49 -0.21 -18.88
CA TRP A 495 1.54 -0.23 -17.43
C TRP A 495 0.69 0.88 -16.80
N GLY A 496 0.75 2.10 -17.32
CA GLY A 496 -0.13 3.20 -16.91
C GLY A 496 -1.61 2.90 -17.19
N LEU A 497 -1.94 2.28 -18.33
CA LEU A 497 -3.32 1.82 -18.60
C LEU A 497 -3.82 0.87 -17.50
N TYR A 498 -2.98 -0.09 -17.12
CA TYR A 498 -3.27 -1.07 -16.07
C TYR A 498 -3.43 -0.42 -14.69
N LYS A 499 -2.53 0.48 -14.28
CA LYS A 499 -2.59 1.20 -12.99
C LYS A 499 -3.96 1.86 -12.76
N GLY A 500 -4.43 2.69 -13.68
CA GLY A 500 -5.75 3.32 -13.52
C GLY A 500 -6.92 2.37 -13.73
N SER A 501 -6.70 1.19 -14.34
CA SER A 501 -7.75 0.18 -14.45
C SER A 501 -8.07 -0.49 -13.11
N VAL A 502 -7.10 -0.49 -12.18
CA VAL A 502 -7.22 -1.02 -10.82
C VAL A 502 -7.40 0.07 -9.76
N GLY A 503 -7.69 1.31 -10.19
CA GLY A 503 -7.99 2.44 -9.29
C GLY A 503 -6.77 3.05 -8.59
N ASP A 504 -5.57 2.82 -9.10
CA ASP A 504 -4.33 3.43 -8.59
C ASP A 504 -3.87 4.59 -9.49
N ASP A 505 -2.91 5.39 -9.00
CA ASP A 505 -2.30 6.49 -9.75
C ASP A 505 -1.62 5.98 -11.04
N ASP A 506 -2.04 6.54 -12.17
CA ASP A 506 -1.50 6.22 -13.51
C ASP A 506 0.01 6.52 -13.63
N SER A 507 0.60 7.18 -12.63
CA SER A 507 2.02 7.49 -12.48
C SER A 507 2.53 8.58 -13.42
N PHE A 508 3.56 9.30 -12.98
CA PHE A 508 4.14 10.44 -13.70
C PHE A 508 4.60 10.12 -15.13
N PHE A 509 4.93 8.85 -15.41
CA PHE A 509 5.47 8.40 -16.69
C PHE A 509 4.42 8.07 -17.74
N PHE A 510 3.12 7.96 -17.41
CA PHE A 510 2.12 7.44 -18.34
C PHE A 510 1.98 8.27 -19.63
N LEU A 511 1.76 9.58 -19.48
CA LEU A 511 1.66 10.48 -20.63
C LEU A 511 3.01 10.68 -21.36
N PRO A 512 4.16 10.88 -20.69
CA PRO A 512 5.46 10.91 -21.35
C PRO A 512 5.76 9.63 -22.15
N SER A 513 5.41 8.45 -21.64
CA SER A 513 5.59 7.19 -22.36
C SER A 513 4.77 7.17 -23.64
N TYR A 514 3.50 7.59 -23.59
CA TYR A 514 2.69 7.73 -24.81
C TYR A 514 3.29 8.74 -25.80
N ARG A 515 3.74 9.92 -25.32
CA ARG A 515 4.36 10.94 -26.18
C ARG A 515 5.61 10.43 -26.87
N ASN A 516 6.49 9.74 -26.14
CA ASN A 516 7.72 9.17 -26.69
C ASN A 516 7.45 8.01 -27.66
N LEU A 517 6.44 7.18 -27.37
CA LEU A 517 5.97 6.17 -28.33
C LEU A 517 5.60 6.81 -29.67
N ILE A 518 4.74 7.83 -29.67
CA ILE A 518 4.31 8.51 -30.90
C ILE A 518 5.47 9.27 -31.57
N ARG A 519 6.32 9.95 -30.79
CA ARG A 519 7.44 10.74 -31.30
C ARG A 519 8.46 9.91 -32.09
N PHE A 520 8.69 8.66 -31.68
CA PHE A 520 9.78 7.85 -32.21
C PHE A 520 9.33 6.69 -33.10
N ILE A 521 8.09 6.20 -33.01
CA ILE A 521 7.66 5.00 -33.74
C ILE A 521 7.83 5.12 -35.26
N ASP A 522 7.36 6.22 -35.86
CA ASP A 522 7.41 6.39 -37.33
C ASP A 522 8.85 6.60 -37.82
N LYS A 523 9.66 7.37 -37.09
CA LYS A 523 11.09 7.57 -37.39
C LYS A 523 11.87 6.27 -37.30
N ALA A 524 11.57 5.45 -36.29
CA ALA A 524 12.16 4.12 -36.15
C ALA A 524 11.76 3.24 -37.34
N MET A 525 10.48 3.15 -37.68
CA MET A 525 10.02 2.38 -38.85
C MET A 525 10.67 2.84 -40.17
N GLU A 526 10.82 4.15 -40.37
CA GLU A 526 11.51 4.72 -41.53
C GLU A 526 12.97 4.26 -41.60
N SER A 527 13.68 4.26 -40.47
CA SER A 527 15.08 3.82 -40.40
C SER A 527 15.29 2.34 -40.72
N TYR A 528 14.24 1.51 -40.60
CA TYR A 528 14.24 0.10 -41.01
C TYR A 528 13.65 -0.12 -42.42
N GLY A 529 13.20 0.95 -43.10
CA GLY A 529 12.60 0.87 -44.42
C GLY A 529 11.23 0.19 -44.46
N ILE A 530 10.48 0.23 -43.35
CA ILE A 530 9.18 -0.46 -43.21
C ILE A 530 7.98 0.50 -43.07
N MET A 531 8.15 1.78 -43.39
CA MET A 531 7.02 2.72 -43.47
C MET A 531 6.13 2.41 -44.68
N GLY A 532 4.82 2.26 -44.45
CA GLY A 532 3.82 2.08 -45.50
C GLY A 532 3.68 0.66 -46.08
N ALA A 533 4.43 -0.31 -45.56
CA ALA A 533 4.27 -1.75 -45.85
C ALA A 533 3.28 -2.41 -44.89
#